data_AF-A0A534QLY4-F1
#
_entry.id   AF-A0A534QLY4-F1
#
_cell.length_a   1.000
_cell.length_b   1.000
_cell.length_c   1.000
_cell.angle_alpha   90.00
_cell.angle_beta   90.00
_cell.angle_gamma   90.00
#
_symmetry.space_group_name_H-M   'P 1'
#
loop_
_entity.id
_entity.type
_entity.pdbx_description
1 polymer ?
#
loop_
_entity_poly.entity_id
_entity_poly.type
_entity_poly.pdbx_seq_one_letter_code
_entity_poly.pdbx_strand_id
1 'polypeptide(L)'
;MNAPLGEQAVTMQPPGGRPSFTLKSLAMRRPDIAAGLLALALAADPARAEPLACRREIAKQSARYVQSVMKARERCADRVIAGRLPPATDCRSEPTTALRLASAAEKASAGVVRACCGTDGLCATADDDSLAALGWDVGSCPNLQNGACTNAVGGDADIPVCFTCIGAAAVGRLIALDFGPDGPAPAAPAIAICRRAIGKEAARFLVAKSKALRTCWDGRLRGVHQNPCPDPGDGKATRAIAAAAAKMTAAICTACGGGDGRCGGGDDLTPASIGAAPDCPPVQVPGGAACGGPIDDLTGLVACLGCVTEFESDCADRLAVPLVAAYPAECNPPSPTCHAGVTCASDADCPDGYTCRDNGGNTRYCVGPACTDDAACSGAGVCRQYCTFAGCGARLCQCAGFGCSGPDQVCVDDGGLACRKLCTQDSDCTDPFGYVCVNPGFADGICIGSTPCE
;
A
#
# COMPACT_ATOMS: atom_id res chain seq x y z
N MET A 1 0.35 18.80 -60.94
CA MET A 1 1.59 19.38 -61.51
C MET A 1 2.52 19.74 -60.35
N ASN A 2 3.64 19.04 -60.33
CA ASN A 2 4.95 19.29 -59.71
C ASN A 2 5.11 19.69 -58.23
N ALA A 3 5.82 18.80 -57.54
CA ALA A 3 6.43 18.80 -56.20
C ALA A 3 7.72 19.68 -56.12
N PRO A 4 8.66 19.49 -55.15
CA PRO A 4 8.69 20.06 -53.78
C PRO A 4 10.11 20.61 -53.39
N LEU A 5 10.43 20.64 -52.06
CA LEU A 5 11.74 20.73 -51.34
C LEU A 5 11.86 22.02 -50.47
N GLY A 6 12.31 22.00 -49.20
CA GLY A 6 13.01 20.95 -48.46
C GLY A 6 13.24 21.26 -46.97
N GLU A 7 13.63 20.20 -46.26
CA GLU A 7 14.12 20.15 -44.88
C GLU A 7 15.45 20.90 -44.70
N GLN A 8 15.64 21.55 -43.55
CA GLN A 8 16.98 21.84 -43.03
C GLN A 8 17.12 21.30 -41.60
N ALA A 9 17.99 20.30 -41.49
CA ALA A 9 18.52 19.78 -40.24
C ALA A 9 19.63 20.70 -39.74
N VAL A 10 19.55 21.11 -38.47
CA VAL A 10 20.62 21.81 -37.76
C VAL A 10 21.35 20.80 -36.88
N THR A 11 22.54 20.41 -37.30
CA THR A 11 23.54 19.69 -36.50
C THR A 11 24.24 20.66 -35.54
N MET A 12 24.13 20.43 -34.22
CA MET A 12 24.94 21.09 -33.20
C MET A 12 25.99 20.12 -32.63
N GLN A 13 27.25 20.49 -32.85
CA GLN A 13 28.48 19.87 -32.38
C GLN A 13 28.71 20.17 -30.87
N PRO A 14 29.21 19.23 -30.05
CA PRO A 14 29.61 19.53 -28.67
C PRO A 14 31.05 20.08 -28.59
N PRO A 15 31.36 21.02 -27.67
CA PRO A 15 32.73 21.46 -27.45
C PRO A 15 33.46 20.49 -26.50
N GLY A 16 34.57 19.92 -26.99
CA GLY A 16 35.56 19.21 -26.19
C GLY A 16 36.58 20.16 -25.57
N GLY A 17 37.08 19.79 -24.38
CA GLY A 17 38.20 20.45 -23.72
C GLY A 17 38.52 19.82 -22.37
N ARG A 18 39.37 18.79 -22.35
CA ARG A 18 40.05 18.27 -21.14
C ARG A 18 41.54 18.68 -21.21
N PRO A 19 42.18 19.13 -20.11
CA PRO A 19 43.60 19.41 -20.12
C PRO A 19 44.44 18.12 -20.05
N SER A 20 45.40 18.00 -20.97
CA SER A 20 46.48 17.01 -20.97
C SER A 20 47.48 17.27 -19.85
N PHE A 21 47.73 16.27 -19.01
CA PHE A 21 48.90 16.23 -18.14
C PHE A 21 50.09 15.65 -18.92
N THR A 22 51.16 16.44 -19.02
CA THR A 22 52.44 16.09 -19.62
C THR A 22 53.24 15.18 -18.68
N LEU A 23 53.41 13.92 -19.06
CA LEU A 23 54.36 12.99 -18.45
C LEU A 23 55.77 13.27 -18.99
N LYS A 24 56.67 13.68 -18.10
CA LYS A 24 58.11 13.79 -18.38
C LYS A 24 58.70 12.39 -18.58
N SER A 25 59.26 12.20 -19.78
CA SER A 25 60.08 11.05 -20.15
C SER A 25 61.41 11.09 -19.39
N LEU A 26 61.70 10.03 -18.62
CA LEU A 26 63.04 9.71 -18.13
C LEU A 26 63.47 8.41 -18.79
N ALA A 27 64.41 8.54 -19.73
CA ALA A 27 65.14 7.44 -20.32
C ALA A 27 66.23 6.97 -19.34
N MET A 28 66.26 5.68 -19.01
CA MET A 28 67.44 5.05 -18.43
C MET A 28 67.60 3.63 -18.99
N ARG A 29 68.85 3.27 -19.25
CA ARG A 29 69.33 2.13 -20.03
C ARG A 29 69.28 0.80 -19.25
N ARG A 30 69.16 -0.28 -20.03
CA ARG A 30 69.13 -1.74 -19.71
C ARG A 30 70.26 -2.23 -18.78
N PRO A 31 70.11 -3.42 -18.14
CA PRO A 31 70.54 -4.66 -18.78
C PRO A 31 69.59 -5.87 -18.61
N ASP A 32 69.80 -6.85 -19.48
CA ASP A 32 69.05 -8.10 -19.65
C ASP A 32 69.10 -9.04 -18.43
N ILE A 33 67.94 -9.48 -17.96
CA ILE A 33 67.78 -10.69 -17.14
C ILE A 33 66.65 -11.51 -17.72
N ALA A 34 66.99 -12.71 -18.19
CA ALA A 34 66.05 -13.74 -18.61
C ALA A 34 65.22 -14.20 -17.40
N ALA A 35 63.91 -13.99 -17.46
CA ALA A 35 62.95 -14.58 -16.54
C ALA A 35 61.78 -15.12 -17.34
N GLY A 36 61.49 -16.42 -17.18
CA GLY A 36 60.39 -17.10 -17.84
C GLY A 36 59.07 -16.40 -17.54
N LEU A 37 58.37 -15.99 -18.60
CA LEU A 37 57.00 -15.51 -18.54
C LEU A 37 56.08 -16.70 -18.24
N LEU A 38 55.87 -16.97 -16.95
CA LEU A 38 54.68 -17.67 -16.49
C LEU A 38 53.51 -16.70 -16.73
N ALA A 39 52.77 -16.92 -17.81
CA ALA A 39 51.53 -16.19 -18.08
C ALA A 39 50.50 -16.56 -17.00
N LEU A 40 50.54 -15.86 -15.86
CA LEU A 40 49.38 -15.74 -15.00
C LEU A 40 48.31 -15.04 -15.83
N ALA A 41 47.35 -15.81 -16.34
CA ALA A 41 46.08 -15.28 -16.77
C ALA A 41 45.46 -14.58 -15.56
N LEU A 42 45.70 -13.28 -15.45
CA LEU A 42 44.84 -12.39 -14.68
C LEU A 42 43.49 -12.48 -15.38
N ALA A 43 42.61 -13.36 -14.89
CA ALA A 43 41.20 -13.20 -15.12
C ALA A 43 40.90 -11.78 -14.64
N ALA A 44 40.60 -10.88 -15.57
CA ALA A 44 40.03 -9.60 -15.22
C ALA A 44 38.67 -9.94 -14.60
N ASP A 45 38.62 -10.02 -13.28
CA ASP A 45 37.35 -10.09 -12.57
C ASP A 45 36.54 -8.88 -13.05
N PRO A 46 35.31 -9.07 -13.56
CA PRO A 46 34.45 -7.95 -13.89
C PRO A 46 34.35 -7.07 -12.64
N ALA A 47 34.59 -5.77 -12.81
CA ALA A 47 34.55 -4.81 -11.72
C ALA A 47 33.09 -4.70 -11.24
N ARG A 48 32.75 -5.51 -10.23
CA ARG A 48 31.42 -5.55 -9.64
C ARG A 48 31.00 -4.17 -9.11
N ALA A 49 29.70 -3.89 -9.13
CA ALA A 49 29.15 -2.84 -8.30
C ALA A 49 29.59 -3.00 -6.82
N GLU A 50 29.58 -1.92 -6.04
CA GLU A 50 29.89 -2.01 -4.61
C GLU A 50 28.58 -2.31 -3.86
N PRO A 51 28.42 -3.48 -3.21
CA PRO A 51 27.16 -3.86 -2.57
C PRO A 51 26.63 -2.84 -1.57
N LEU A 52 27.53 -2.10 -0.91
CA LEU A 52 27.14 -1.04 0.02
C LEU A 52 26.61 0.21 -0.71
N ALA A 53 27.24 0.65 -1.79
CA ALA A 53 26.75 1.77 -2.60
C ALA A 53 25.36 1.45 -3.18
N CYS A 54 25.19 0.26 -3.76
CA CYS A 54 23.89 -0.17 -4.29
C CYS A 54 22.81 -0.21 -3.21
N ARG A 55 23.04 -0.90 -2.07
CA ARG A 55 22.08 -0.96 -0.95
C ARG A 55 21.65 0.41 -0.45
N ARG A 56 22.61 1.34 -0.29
CA ARG A 56 22.33 2.71 0.15
C ARG A 56 21.52 3.49 -0.87
N GLU A 57 21.78 3.29 -2.16
CA GLU A 57 21.01 3.94 -3.21
C GLU A 57 19.58 3.39 -3.30
N ILE A 58 19.37 2.07 -3.14
CA ILE A 58 18.02 1.47 -3.03
C ILE A 58 17.23 2.11 -1.89
N ALA A 59 17.78 2.12 -0.66
CA ALA A 59 17.14 2.75 0.50
C ALA A 59 16.82 4.24 0.26
N LYS A 60 17.75 4.96 -0.38
CA LYS A 60 17.58 6.37 -0.70
C LYS A 60 16.51 6.62 -1.77
N GLN A 61 16.46 5.81 -2.82
CA GLN A 61 15.50 5.97 -3.92
C GLN A 61 14.10 5.54 -3.51
N SER A 62 13.95 4.46 -2.74
CA SER A 62 12.66 4.07 -2.15
C SER A 62 12.06 5.21 -1.32
N ALA A 63 12.83 5.77 -0.37
CA ALA A 63 12.37 6.89 0.45
C ALA A 63 12.04 8.15 -0.39
N ARG A 64 12.88 8.48 -1.39
CA ARG A 64 12.62 9.61 -2.29
C ARG A 64 11.36 9.43 -3.12
N TYR A 65 11.09 8.21 -3.57
CA TYR A 65 9.89 7.88 -4.32
C TYR A 65 8.64 8.13 -3.47
N VAL A 66 8.54 7.51 -2.28
CA VAL A 66 7.43 7.71 -1.33
C VAL A 66 7.20 9.20 -1.04
N GLN A 67 8.27 9.93 -0.74
CA GLN A 67 8.19 11.38 -0.48
C GLN A 67 7.69 12.18 -1.69
N SER A 68 8.06 11.78 -2.91
CA SER A 68 7.67 12.48 -4.14
C SER A 68 6.22 12.19 -4.50
N VAL A 69 5.81 10.93 -4.37
CA VAL A 69 4.43 10.47 -4.61
C VAL A 69 3.46 11.13 -3.63
N MET A 70 3.79 11.15 -2.33
CA MET A 70 2.95 11.82 -1.33
C MET A 70 2.77 13.30 -1.65
N LYS A 71 3.88 14.02 -1.91
CA LYS A 71 3.82 15.45 -2.26
C LYS A 71 3.06 15.72 -3.55
N ALA A 72 3.10 14.81 -4.53
CA ALA A 72 2.39 14.98 -5.78
C ALA A 72 0.88 14.82 -5.56
N ARG A 73 0.49 13.74 -4.86
CA ARG A 73 -0.92 13.41 -4.60
C ARG A 73 -1.58 14.36 -3.61
N GLU A 74 -0.89 14.75 -2.55
CA GLU A 74 -1.38 15.77 -1.59
C GLU A 74 -1.67 17.08 -2.30
N ARG A 75 -0.77 17.58 -3.16
CA ARG A 75 -1.01 18.82 -3.91
C ARG A 75 -2.21 18.72 -4.86
N CYS A 76 -2.43 17.56 -5.44
CA CYS A 76 -3.61 17.34 -6.27
C CYS A 76 -4.88 17.40 -5.41
N ALA A 77 -4.92 16.67 -4.29
CA ALA A 77 -6.06 16.67 -3.39
C ALA A 77 -6.33 18.06 -2.78
N ASP A 78 -5.28 18.81 -2.39
CA ASP A 78 -5.39 20.20 -1.94
C ASP A 78 -6.03 21.11 -3.01
N ARG A 79 -5.68 20.90 -4.29
CA ARG A 79 -6.28 21.64 -5.40
C ARG A 79 -7.75 21.28 -5.62
N VAL A 80 -8.14 20.02 -5.41
CA VAL A 80 -9.56 19.60 -5.43
C VAL A 80 -10.32 20.32 -4.31
N ILE A 81 -9.82 20.25 -3.07
CA ILE A 81 -10.47 20.92 -1.92
C ILE A 81 -10.57 22.44 -2.15
N ALA A 82 -9.53 23.04 -2.72
CA ALA A 82 -9.49 24.47 -3.01
C ALA A 82 -10.34 24.88 -4.23
N GLY A 83 -11.07 23.97 -4.86
CA GLY A 83 -11.89 24.23 -6.06
C GLY A 83 -11.08 24.60 -7.30
N ARG A 84 -9.78 24.25 -7.33
CA ARG A 84 -8.85 24.50 -8.45
C ARG A 84 -8.75 23.32 -9.41
N LEU A 85 -9.37 22.20 -9.08
CA LEU A 85 -9.59 21.03 -9.91
C LEU A 85 -11.05 20.58 -9.72
N PRO A 86 -11.65 19.87 -10.69
CA PRO A 86 -13.00 19.34 -10.55
C PRO A 86 -13.18 18.46 -9.30
N PRO A 87 -14.38 18.43 -8.69
CA PRO A 87 -14.73 17.40 -7.71
C PRO A 87 -14.52 15.99 -8.28
N ALA A 88 -14.25 15.02 -7.42
CA ALA A 88 -13.96 13.63 -7.80
C ALA A 88 -12.77 13.43 -8.76
N THR A 89 -11.86 14.42 -8.88
CA THR A 89 -10.61 14.23 -9.63
C THR A 89 -9.78 13.12 -8.98
N ASP A 90 -9.52 12.06 -9.74
CA ASP A 90 -8.59 11.01 -9.32
C ASP A 90 -7.14 11.50 -9.42
N CYS A 91 -6.53 11.74 -8.26
CA CYS A 91 -5.14 12.19 -8.14
C CYS A 91 -4.09 11.13 -8.51
N ARG A 92 -4.48 9.93 -8.92
CA ARG A 92 -3.58 8.95 -9.56
C ARG A 92 -3.46 9.19 -11.06
N SER A 93 -4.54 9.63 -11.69
CA SER A 93 -4.66 9.77 -13.14
C SER A 93 -4.72 11.23 -13.63
N GLU A 94 -4.88 12.21 -12.73
CA GLU A 94 -4.77 13.63 -13.10
C GLU A 94 -3.44 13.89 -13.82
N PRO A 95 -3.44 14.46 -15.05
CA PRO A 95 -2.28 14.45 -15.94
C PRO A 95 -0.99 15.00 -15.32
N THR A 96 -1.07 16.12 -14.58
CA THR A 96 0.11 16.74 -13.94
C THR A 96 0.68 15.83 -12.85
N THR A 97 -0.21 15.21 -12.08
CA THR A 97 0.15 14.31 -11.00
C THR A 97 0.70 13.01 -11.55
N ALA A 98 0.02 12.37 -12.51
CA ALA A 98 0.48 11.18 -13.21
C ALA A 98 1.89 11.34 -13.79
N LEU A 99 2.18 12.48 -14.44
CA LEU A 99 3.53 12.78 -14.95
C LEU A 99 4.57 12.86 -13.82
N ARG A 100 4.23 13.42 -12.66
CA ARG A 100 5.13 13.46 -11.50
C ARG A 100 5.35 12.09 -10.89
N LEU A 101 4.33 11.23 -10.87
CA LEU A 101 4.44 9.86 -10.40
C LEU A 101 5.36 9.04 -11.32
N ALA A 102 5.15 9.13 -12.63
CA ALA A 102 6.00 8.49 -13.63
C ALA A 102 7.46 8.98 -13.52
N SER A 103 7.68 10.30 -13.48
CA SER A 103 9.03 10.86 -13.33
C SER A 103 9.71 10.44 -12.02
N ALA A 104 8.95 10.28 -10.93
CA ALA A 104 9.50 9.78 -9.67
C ALA A 104 9.93 8.30 -9.79
N ALA A 105 9.14 7.46 -10.46
CA ALA A 105 9.47 6.07 -10.71
C ALA A 105 10.71 5.94 -11.61
N GLU A 106 10.75 6.67 -12.73
CA GLU A 106 11.90 6.70 -13.65
C GLU A 106 13.19 7.12 -12.93
N LYS A 107 13.14 8.16 -12.09
CA LYS A 107 14.29 8.62 -11.30
C LYS A 107 14.74 7.60 -10.26
N ALA A 108 13.81 6.87 -9.68
CA ALA A 108 14.12 5.81 -8.73
C ALA A 108 14.84 4.66 -9.45
N SER A 109 14.30 4.19 -10.58
CA SER A 109 14.92 3.16 -11.41
C SER A 109 16.28 3.58 -11.93
N ALA A 110 16.41 4.77 -12.54
CA ALA A 110 17.69 5.29 -13.02
C ALA A 110 18.69 5.54 -11.88
N GLY A 111 18.21 5.72 -10.65
CA GLY A 111 19.04 5.78 -9.45
C GLY A 111 19.68 4.44 -9.13
N VAL A 112 18.86 3.39 -9.07
CA VAL A 112 19.27 2.02 -8.78
C VAL A 112 20.16 1.47 -9.90
N VAL A 113 19.76 1.60 -11.16
CA VAL A 113 20.56 1.13 -12.31
C VAL A 113 22.00 1.68 -12.25
N ARG A 114 22.16 2.98 -12.00
CA ARG A 114 23.47 3.62 -11.93
C ARG A 114 24.33 3.13 -10.76
N ALA A 115 23.73 2.66 -9.68
CA ALA A 115 24.45 2.26 -8.47
C ALA A 115 24.66 0.74 -8.34
N CYS A 116 23.83 -0.05 -9.02
CA CYS A 116 23.76 -1.49 -8.85
C CYS A 116 24.20 -2.26 -10.10
N CYS A 117 24.02 -1.69 -11.30
CA CYS A 117 24.24 -2.42 -12.55
C CYS A 117 25.65 -2.20 -13.13
N GLY A 118 26.65 -2.43 -12.27
CA GLY A 118 28.05 -2.41 -12.65
C GLY A 118 28.55 -1.10 -13.29
N THR A 119 29.62 -1.21 -14.08
CA THR A 119 30.25 -0.05 -14.75
C THR A 119 29.76 0.16 -16.18
N ASP A 120 29.19 -0.88 -16.78
CA ASP A 120 28.58 -0.79 -18.12
C ASP A 120 27.18 -0.13 -18.09
N GLY A 121 26.56 -0.05 -16.90
CA GLY A 121 25.25 0.54 -16.69
C GLY A 121 24.11 -0.32 -17.22
N LEU A 122 24.36 -1.60 -17.50
CA LEU A 122 23.40 -2.57 -18.00
C LEU A 122 23.14 -3.60 -16.90
N CYS A 123 21.90 -3.68 -16.44
CA CYS A 123 21.53 -4.73 -15.49
C CYS A 123 21.41 -6.08 -16.20
N ALA A 124 21.50 -7.16 -15.42
CA ALA A 124 21.63 -8.56 -15.80
C ALA A 124 22.94 -8.95 -16.50
N THR A 125 24.05 -8.29 -16.17
CA THR A 125 25.40 -8.62 -16.67
C THR A 125 26.29 -9.19 -15.55
N ALA A 126 27.52 -9.58 -15.89
CA ALA A 126 28.42 -10.24 -14.94
C ALA A 126 29.04 -9.29 -13.89
N ASP A 127 28.95 -7.97 -14.10
CA ASP A 127 29.42 -6.93 -13.17
C ASP A 127 28.35 -6.43 -12.19
N ASP A 128 27.16 -7.00 -12.21
CA ASP A 128 26.11 -6.73 -11.22
C ASP A 128 26.42 -7.32 -9.84
N ASP A 129 25.87 -6.69 -8.81
CA ASP A 129 25.82 -7.30 -7.48
C ASP A 129 24.78 -8.42 -7.46
N SER A 130 25.12 -9.58 -6.89
CA SER A 130 24.12 -10.65 -6.71
C SER A 130 23.00 -10.18 -5.78
N LEU A 131 21.74 -10.55 -6.07
CA LEU A 131 20.60 -10.24 -5.20
C LEU A 131 20.83 -10.65 -3.73
N ALA A 132 21.47 -11.80 -3.48
CA ALA A 132 21.81 -12.26 -2.13
C ALA A 132 22.77 -11.29 -1.40
N ALA A 133 23.75 -10.71 -2.09
CA ALA A 133 24.66 -9.71 -1.52
C ALA A 133 23.93 -8.40 -1.15
N LEU A 134 22.84 -8.09 -1.84
CA LEU A 134 21.98 -6.94 -1.57
C LEU A 134 20.89 -7.25 -0.53
N GLY A 135 20.64 -8.53 -0.24
CA GLY A 135 19.52 -9.04 0.56
C GLY A 135 18.18 -9.07 -0.19
N TRP A 136 18.21 -8.95 -1.52
CA TRP A 136 17.03 -8.90 -2.39
C TRP A 136 16.74 -10.24 -3.08
N ASP A 137 17.32 -11.34 -2.60
CA ASP A 137 17.01 -12.72 -2.97
C ASP A 137 15.65 -13.21 -2.40
N VAL A 138 14.64 -12.32 -2.45
CA VAL A 138 13.30 -12.54 -1.92
C VAL A 138 12.37 -13.28 -2.89
N GLY A 139 12.80 -13.46 -4.15
CA GLY A 139 12.08 -14.13 -5.23
C GLY A 139 10.87 -13.36 -5.77
N SER A 140 10.05 -12.79 -4.89
CA SER A 140 8.90 -11.96 -5.21
C SER A 140 8.78 -10.79 -4.25
N CYS A 141 8.21 -9.69 -4.72
CA CYS A 141 7.89 -8.55 -3.89
C CYS A 141 6.96 -8.97 -2.74
N PRO A 142 7.24 -8.60 -1.47
CA PRO A 142 6.56 -9.16 -0.29
C PRO A 142 5.13 -8.63 -0.07
N ASN A 143 4.61 -7.85 -1.02
CA ASN A 143 3.29 -7.23 -1.00
C ASN A 143 3.09 -6.24 0.17
N LEU A 144 1.90 -5.63 0.23
CA LEU A 144 1.48 -4.74 1.30
C LEU A 144 -0.01 -4.94 1.56
N GLN A 145 -0.37 -5.39 2.77
CA GLN A 145 -1.74 -5.63 3.21
C GLN A 145 -2.58 -6.40 2.18
N ASN A 146 -2.06 -7.53 1.71
CA ASN A 146 -2.69 -8.41 0.71
C ASN A 146 -3.07 -7.65 -0.59
N GLY A 147 -2.28 -6.64 -0.93
CA GLY A 147 -2.43 -5.85 -2.15
C GLY A 147 -1.99 -6.59 -3.41
N ALA A 148 -1.62 -5.83 -4.44
CA ALA A 148 -1.22 -6.37 -5.74
C ALA A 148 0.28 -6.28 -6.03
N CYS A 149 1.11 -5.96 -5.04
CA CYS A 149 2.56 -5.79 -5.24
C CYS A 149 3.29 -7.12 -5.11
N THR A 150 3.07 -8.01 -6.08
CA THR A 150 3.57 -9.40 -6.11
C THR A 150 4.55 -9.68 -7.26
N ASN A 151 5.10 -8.63 -7.87
CA ASN A 151 6.04 -8.74 -8.99
C ASN A 151 7.25 -9.64 -8.64
N ALA A 152 7.71 -10.43 -9.60
CA ALA A 152 8.93 -11.22 -9.45
C ALA A 152 10.16 -10.31 -9.26
N VAL A 153 11.13 -10.77 -8.48
CA VAL A 153 12.42 -10.09 -8.28
C VAL A 153 13.52 -11.05 -8.74
N GLY A 154 13.90 -10.93 -10.01
CA GLY A 154 14.90 -11.77 -10.67
C GLY A 154 16.25 -11.09 -10.87
N GLY A 155 16.31 -9.76 -10.81
CA GLY A 155 17.54 -8.97 -10.86
C GLY A 155 17.36 -7.53 -10.37
N ASP A 156 18.43 -6.74 -10.47
CA ASP A 156 18.48 -5.38 -9.90
C ASP A 156 17.45 -4.42 -10.50
N ALA A 157 17.08 -4.62 -11.77
CA ALA A 157 16.06 -3.83 -12.46
C ALA A 157 14.65 -4.06 -11.88
N ASP A 158 14.41 -5.18 -11.19
CA ASP A 158 13.12 -5.51 -10.58
C ASP A 158 12.94 -4.89 -9.19
N ILE A 159 14.04 -4.56 -8.51
CA ILE A 159 14.03 -3.96 -7.17
C ILE A 159 13.21 -2.65 -7.17
N PRO A 160 13.43 -1.68 -8.09
CA PRO A 160 12.58 -0.50 -8.23
C PRO A 160 11.12 -0.81 -8.50
N VAL A 161 10.82 -1.81 -9.31
CA VAL A 161 9.43 -2.20 -9.61
C VAL A 161 8.71 -2.61 -8.33
N CYS A 162 9.38 -3.38 -7.46
CA CYS A 162 8.83 -3.77 -6.17
C CYS A 162 8.61 -2.58 -5.23
N PHE A 163 9.65 -1.80 -4.92
CA PHE A 163 9.48 -0.73 -3.92
C PHE A 163 8.63 0.44 -4.42
N THR A 164 8.58 0.71 -5.72
CA THR A 164 7.68 1.75 -6.26
C THR A 164 6.23 1.30 -6.20
N CYS A 165 5.94 0.01 -6.42
CA CYS A 165 4.60 -0.54 -6.21
C CYS A 165 4.16 -0.37 -4.74
N ILE A 166 4.95 -0.88 -3.79
CA ILE A 166 4.62 -0.82 -2.36
C ILE A 166 4.54 0.63 -1.89
N GLY A 167 5.48 1.48 -2.29
CA GLY A 167 5.47 2.91 -1.94
C GLY A 167 4.26 3.66 -2.48
N ALA A 168 3.80 3.35 -3.70
CA ALA A 168 2.60 3.95 -4.28
C ALA A 168 1.31 3.45 -3.60
N ALA A 169 1.27 2.16 -3.24
CA ALA A 169 0.17 1.56 -2.51
C ALA A 169 0.03 2.17 -1.10
N ALA A 170 1.14 2.26 -0.36
CA ALA A 170 1.20 2.86 0.97
C ALA A 170 0.71 4.31 0.97
N VAL A 171 1.26 5.14 0.06
CA VAL A 171 0.76 6.52 -0.10
C VAL A 171 -0.70 6.55 -0.54
N GLY A 172 -1.15 5.58 -1.35
CA GLY A 172 -2.55 5.50 -1.77
C GLY A 172 -3.53 5.30 -0.64
N ARG A 173 -3.20 4.42 0.32
CA ARG A 173 -4.02 4.17 1.51
C ARG A 173 -4.08 5.42 2.39
N LEU A 174 -2.95 6.12 2.56
CA LEU A 174 -2.92 7.39 3.31
C LEU A 174 -3.72 8.49 2.64
N ILE A 175 -3.57 8.68 1.32
CA ILE A 175 -4.36 9.70 0.60
C ILE A 175 -5.85 9.38 0.69
N ALA A 176 -6.26 8.10 0.63
CA ALA A 176 -7.65 7.72 0.80
C ALA A 176 -8.17 7.99 2.23
N LEU A 177 -7.33 7.78 3.26
CA LEU A 177 -7.66 8.10 4.64
C LEU A 177 -7.75 9.62 4.88
N ASP A 178 -6.78 10.39 4.40
CA ASP A 178 -6.64 11.83 4.62
C ASP A 178 -7.73 12.65 3.90
N PHE A 179 -8.18 12.18 2.74
CA PHE A 179 -9.06 12.93 1.84
C PHE A 179 -10.41 12.26 1.55
N GLY A 180 -10.61 11.02 2.01
CA GLY A 180 -11.79 10.20 1.70
C GLY A 180 -11.74 9.56 0.30
N PRO A 181 -12.61 8.56 0.02
CA PRO A 181 -12.61 7.82 -1.24
C PRO A 181 -13.09 8.63 -2.46
N ASP A 182 -14.05 9.54 -2.29
CA ASP A 182 -14.72 10.24 -3.40
C ASP A 182 -14.29 11.71 -3.58
N GLY A 183 -13.26 12.14 -2.85
CA GLY A 183 -12.85 13.53 -2.76
C GLY A 183 -13.90 14.37 -2.03
N PRO A 184 -13.49 15.32 -1.17
CA PRO A 184 -14.45 16.10 -0.42
C PRO A 184 -15.22 17.02 -1.37
N ALA A 185 -16.55 16.89 -1.40
CA ALA A 185 -17.42 17.90 -2.01
C ALA A 185 -17.03 19.29 -1.45
N PRO A 186 -17.18 20.37 -2.26
CA PRO A 186 -16.93 21.73 -1.79
C PRO A 186 -17.64 21.97 -0.46
N ALA A 187 -16.88 22.41 0.53
CA ALA A 187 -17.37 22.54 1.91
C ALA A 187 -17.40 24.00 2.35
N ALA A 188 -18.10 24.25 3.46
CA ALA A 188 -18.00 25.53 4.14
C ALA A 188 -16.52 25.86 4.46
N PRO A 189 -16.12 27.15 4.50
CA PRO A 189 -14.72 27.55 4.61
C PRO A 189 -13.96 26.87 5.77
N ALA A 190 -14.58 26.73 6.95
CA ALA A 190 -13.96 26.07 8.10
C ALA A 190 -13.63 24.59 7.84
N ILE A 191 -14.56 23.83 7.25
CA ILE A 191 -14.35 22.42 6.88
C ILE A 191 -13.26 22.31 5.81
N ALA A 192 -13.26 23.21 4.82
CA ALA A 192 -12.22 23.23 3.79
C ALA A 192 -10.82 23.53 4.38
N ILE A 193 -10.70 24.46 5.35
CA ILE A 193 -9.45 24.75 6.05
C ILE A 193 -8.96 23.51 6.81
N CYS A 194 -9.85 22.87 7.57
CA CYS A 194 -9.53 21.66 8.33
C CYS A 194 -9.08 20.50 7.43
N ARG A 195 -9.84 20.16 6.39
CA ARG A 195 -9.49 19.09 5.42
C ARG A 195 -8.14 19.32 4.76
N ARG A 196 -7.83 20.57 4.39
CA ARG A 196 -6.51 20.92 3.82
C ARG A 196 -5.40 20.76 4.84
N ALA A 197 -5.63 21.11 6.10
CA ALA A 197 -4.65 20.92 7.16
C ALA A 197 -4.38 19.43 7.41
N ILE A 198 -5.41 18.60 7.48
CA ILE A 198 -5.28 17.13 7.64
C ILE A 198 -4.32 16.56 6.59
N GLY A 199 -4.66 16.69 5.31
CA GLY A 199 -3.86 16.07 4.25
C GLY A 199 -2.45 16.67 4.12
N LYS A 200 -2.31 17.99 4.31
CA LYS A 200 -1.00 18.66 4.24
C LYS A 200 -0.09 18.25 5.39
N GLU A 201 -0.60 18.19 6.61
CA GLU A 201 0.21 17.89 7.79
C GLU A 201 0.48 16.39 7.92
N ALA A 202 -0.44 15.52 7.52
CA ALA A 202 -0.18 14.08 7.36
C ALA A 202 0.92 13.82 6.32
N ALA A 203 0.86 14.48 5.16
CA ALA A 203 1.92 14.41 4.15
C ALA A 203 3.28 14.89 4.68
N ARG A 204 3.29 15.97 5.47
CA ARG A 204 4.52 16.48 6.10
C ARG A 204 5.08 15.50 7.12
N PHE A 205 4.22 14.86 7.91
CA PHE A 205 4.62 13.84 8.87
C PHE A 205 5.25 12.63 8.17
N LEU A 206 4.59 12.07 7.16
CA LEU A 206 5.13 10.98 6.33
C LEU A 206 6.52 11.33 5.77
N VAL A 207 6.65 12.51 5.14
CA VAL A 207 7.90 12.96 4.54
C VAL A 207 9.00 13.11 5.59
N ALA A 208 8.67 13.63 6.78
CA ALA A 208 9.61 13.76 7.88
C ALA A 208 10.05 12.40 8.43
N LYS A 209 9.10 11.47 8.66
CA LYS A 209 9.39 10.10 9.12
C LYS A 209 10.24 9.33 8.11
N SER A 210 9.84 9.30 6.84
CA SER A 210 10.61 8.69 5.75
C SER A 210 12.04 9.23 5.66
N LYS A 211 12.24 10.54 5.85
CA LYS A 211 13.59 11.13 5.86
C LYS A 211 14.40 10.69 7.08
N ALA A 212 13.79 10.65 8.26
CA ALA A 212 14.43 10.22 9.50
C ALA A 212 14.87 8.74 9.42
N LEU A 213 13.96 7.86 8.98
CA LEU A 213 14.25 6.44 8.81
C LEU A 213 15.34 6.20 7.77
N ARG A 214 15.26 6.82 6.59
CA ARG A 214 16.32 6.74 5.57
C ARG A 214 17.69 7.10 6.13
N THR A 215 17.78 8.17 6.93
CA THR A 215 19.07 8.57 7.53
C THR A 215 19.55 7.56 8.57
N CYS A 216 18.64 7.01 9.40
CA CYS A 216 18.98 5.96 10.35
C CYS A 216 19.49 4.71 9.63
N TRP A 217 18.76 4.21 8.63
CA TRP A 217 19.17 3.02 7.88
C TRP A 217 20.45 3.19 7.09
N ASP A 218 20.70 4.36 6.49
CA ASP A 218 21.99 4.66 5.87
C ASP A 218 23.13 4.63 6.91
N GLY A 219 22.89 5.07 8.15
CA GLY A 219 23.81 4.89 9.27
C GLY A 219 24.07 3.41 9.59
N ARG A 220 23.00 2.61 9.68
CA ARG A 220 23.10 1.16 9.92
C ARG A 220 23.86 0.43 8.83
N LEU A 221 23.54 0.69 7.55
CA LEU A 221 24.21 0.09 6.39
C LEU A 221 25.71 0.42 6.36
N ARG A 222 26.10 1.62 6.78
CA ARG A 222 27.51 2.03 6.92
C ARG A 222 28.21 1.47 8.17
N GLY A 223 27.50 0.75 9.03
CA GLY A 223 28.02 0.21 10.29
C GLY A 223 28.22 1.27 11.39
N VAL A 224 27.59 2.44 11.29
CA VAL A 224 27.66 3.50 12.33
C VAL A 224 26.95 3.07 13.61
N HIS A 225 25.93 2.22 13.50
CA HIS A 225 25.28 1.52 14.60
C HIS A 225 24.74 0.18 14.11
N GLN A 226 24.40 -0.72 15.03
CA GLN A 226 23.81 -2.03 14.73
C GLN A 226 22.34 -2.15 15.11
N ASN A 227 21.81 -1.15 15.83
CA ASN A 227 20.44 -1.13 16.32
C ASN A 227 19.40 -1.08 15.18
N PRO A 228 18.24 -1.71 15.36
CA PRO A 228 17.09 -1.51 14.47
C PRO A 228 16.63 -0.05 14.51
N CYS A 229 16.24 0.49 13.35
CA CYS A 229 15.61 1.81 13.25
C CYS A 229 14.08 1.68 13.36
N PRO A 230 13.38 2.70 13.90
CA PRO A 230 13.95 3.91 14.48
C PRO A 230 14.46 3.76 15.92
N ASP A 231 14.04 2.70 16.64
CA ASP A 231 14.29 2.52 18.07
C ASP A 231 15.00 1.17 18.37
N PRO A 232 16.16 1.16 19.07
CA PRO A 232 16.91 2.33 19.55
C PRO A 232 17.66 3.11 18.45
N GLY A 233 17.77 2.55 17.25
CA GLY A 233 18.30 3.20 16.04
C GLY A 233 19.62 3.94 16.25
N ASP A 234 19.71 5.11 15.61
CA ASP A 234 20.80 6.08 15.73
C ASP A 234 20.63 7.03 16.93
N GLY A 235 19.63 6.77 17.78
CA GLY A 235 19.23 7.63 18.88
C GLY A 235 18.70 9.00 18.45
N LYS A 236 18.44 9.28 17.17
CA LYS A 236 17.94 10.57 16.65
C LYS A 236 16.61 10.42 15.91
N ALA A 237 16.44 9.33 15.16
CA ALA A 237 15.25 9.06 14.36
C ALA A 237 13.97 9.12 15.20
N THR A 238 13.90 8.41 16.33
CA THR A 238 12.74 8.41 17.24
C THR A 238 12.33 9.81 17.66
N ARG A 239 13.28 10.68 18.06
CA ARG A 239 12.99 12.06 18.46
C ARG A 239 12.50 12.91 17.29
N ALA A 240 13.09 12.73 16.11
CA ALA A 240 12.67 13.46 14.91
C ALA A 240 11.25 13.06 14.47
N ILE A 241 10.92 11.77 14.58
CA ILE A 241 9.59 11.23 14.27
C ILE A 241 8.56 11.76 15.28
N ALA A 242 8.82 11.64 16.59
CA ALA A 242 7.93 12.15 17.63
C ALA A 242 7.69 13.66 17.50
N ALA A 243 8.74 14.44 17.21
CA ALA A 243 8.60 15.88 16.98
C ALA A 243 7.78 16.21 15.73
N ALA A 244 7.82 15.37 14.69
CA ALA A 244 7.00 15.54 13.49
C ALA A 244 5.53 15.16 13.76
N ALA A 245 5.28 14.08 14.49
CA ALA A 245 3.93 13.66 14.91
C ALA A 245 3.25 14.73 15.79
N ALA A 246 3.99 15.30 16.74
CA ALA A 246 3.50 16.38 17.59
C ALA A 246 3.16 17.65 16.78
N LYS A 247 3.96 17.98 15.77
CA LYS A 247 3.69 19.12 14.87
C LYS A 247 2.44 18.89 14.01
N MET A 248 2.28 17.68 13.48
CA MET A 248 1.07 17.31 12.74
C MET A 248 -0.15 17.45 13.63
N THR A 249 -0.11 16.87 14.82
CA THR A 249 -1.19 16.95 15.82
C THR A 249 -1.56 18.39 16.11
N ALA A 250 -0.60 19.21 16.53
CA ALA A 250 -0.86 20.60 16.88
C ALA A 250 -1.46 21.40 15.71
N ALA A 251 -0.94 21.22 14.50
CA ALA A 251 -1.42 21.96 13.33
C ALA A 251 -2.83 21.54 12.88
N ILE A 252 -3.16 20.24 12.98
CA ILE A 252 -4.51 19.76 12.70
C ILE A 252 -5.48 20.26 13.77
N CYS A 253 -5.13 20.15 15.05
CA CYS A 253 -5.95 20.68 16.15
C CYS A 253 -6.23 22.18 15.98
N THR A 254 -5.23 22.98 15.60
CA THR A 254 -5.43 24.42 15.34
C THR A 254 -6.38 24.69 14.17
N ALA A 255 -6.41 23.83 13.16
CA ALA A 255 -7.25 24.03 11.97
C ALA A 255 -8.68 23.48 12.13
N CYS A 256 -8.86 22.46 12.96
CA CYS A 256 -10.10 21.69 13.08
C CYS A 256 -10.79 21.88 14.45
N GLY A 257 -10.07 22.34 15.47
CA GLY A 257 -10.50 22.47 16.85
C GLY A 257 -11.26 23.75 17.17
N GLY A 258 -12.11 24.21 16.24
CA GLY A 258 -13.02 25.32 16.52
C GLY A 258 -12.35 26.64 16.93
N GLY A 259 -12.91 27.27 17.96
CA GLY A 259 -12.53 28.60 18.42
C GLY A 259 -11.31 28.60 19.33
N ASP A 260 -11.05 27.50 20.03
CA ASP A 260 -9.90 27.37 20.94
C ASP A 260 -8.64 26.81 20.25
N GLY A 261 -8.79 26.22 19.06
CA GLY A 261 -7.72 25.68 18.24
C GLY A 261 -7.02 24.45 18.84
N ARG A 262 -7.72 23.71 19.70
CA ARG A 262 -7.24 22.48 20.33
C ARG A 262 -8.09 21.29 19.89
N CYS A 263 -7.51 20.10 19.97
CA CYS A 263 -8.31 18.89 19.86
C CYS A 263 -8.90 18.61 21.24
N GLY A 264 -10.16 18.18 21.26
CA GLY A 264 -10.92 17.89 22.46
C GLY A 264 -11.71 19.11 22.91
N GLY A 265 -13.02 19.07 22.73
CA GLY A 265 -13.92 20.15 23.08
C GLY A 265 -15.28 20.02 22.42
N GLY A 266 -16.21 20.91 22.77
CA GLY A 266 -17.52 20.99 22.12
C GLY A 266 -17.54 21.84 20.84
N ASP A 267 -16.44 22.55 20.55
CA ASP A 267 -16.28 23.43 19.39
C ASP A 267 -15.50 22.80 18.23
N ASP A 268 -14.97 21.58 18.43
CA ASP A 268 -14.29 20.80 17.40
C ASP A 268 -15.22 20.50 16.21
N LEU A 269 -14.66 20.51 15.01
CA LEU A 269 -15.31 19.88 13.87
C LEU A 269 -15.36 18.36 14.11
N THR A 270 -16.57 17.79 14.06
CA THR A 270 -16.74 16.35 14.24
C THR A 270 -16.14 15.57 13.07
N PRO A 271 -15.60 14.36 13.29
CA PRO A 271 -15.11 13.49 12.22
C PRO A 271 -16.12 13.31 11.07
N ALA A 272 -17.40 13.11 11.41
CA ALA A 272 -18.48 13.01 10.43
C ALA A 272 -18.66 14.29 9.59
N SER A 273 -18.59 15.48 10.19
CA SER A 273 -18.68 16.75 9.45
C SER A 273 -17.49 16.97 8.51
N ILE A 274 -16.32 16.47 8.89
CA ILE A 274 -15.10 16.47 8.08
C ILE A 274 -15.18 15.40 6.99
N GLY A 275 -16.07 14.41 7.11
CA GLY A 275 -16.19 13.29 6.18
C GLY A 275 -15.12 12.21 6.41
N ALA A 276 -14.60 12.10 7.63
CA ALA A 276 -13.76 10.98 8.03
C ALA A 276 -14.62 9.71 8.19
N ALA A 277 -13.99 8.54 7.97
CA ALA A 277 -14.60 7.27 8.29
C ALA A 277 -14.86 7.17 9.81
N PRO A 278 -15.91 6.44 10.24
CA PRO A 278 -16.22 6.26 11.66
C PRO A 278 -15.20 5.40 12.39
N ASP A 279 -14.43 4.58 11.67
CA ASP A 279 -13.45 3.65 12.23
C ASP A 279 -12.08 3.85 11.59
N CYS A 280 -11.04 3.75 12.42
CA CYS A 280 -9.67 3.73 11.97
C CYS A 280 -9.33 2.36 11.36
N PRO A 281 -8.58 2.30 10.24
CA PRO A 281 -8.15 1.04 9.64
C PRO A 281 -7.46 0.11 10.66
N PRO A 282 -7.82 -1.20 10.69
CA PRO A 282 -7.31 -2.17 11.66
C PRO A 282 -5.91 -2.67 11.28
N VAL A 283 -4.95 -1.75 11.21
CA VAL A 283 -3.56 -2.03 10.87
C VAL A 283 -2.71 -2.07 12.13
N GLN A 284 -1.63 -2.85 12.11
CA GLN A 284 -0.73 -3.01 13.26
C GLN A 284 0.64 -2.45 12.89
N VAL A 285 1.07 -1.38 13.58
CA VAL A 285 2.42 -0.83 13.38
C VAL A 285 3.45 -1.93 13.68
N PRO A 286 4.46 -2.15 12.81
CA PRO A 286 5.48 -3.19 13.02
C PRO A 286 6.19 -3.05 14.39
N GLY A 287 5.97 -4.02 15.28
CA GLY A 287 6.48 -3.96 16.67
C GLY A 287 5.88 -2.85 17.55
N GLY A 288 4.76 -2.24 17.13
CA GLY A 288 4.12 -1.10 17.78
C GLY A 288 2.69 -1.38 18.24
N ALA A 289 1.81 -0.37 18.15
CA ALA A 289 0.41 -0.46 18.54
C ALA A 289 -0.50 -0.80 17.34
N ALA A 290 -1.68 -1.35 17.64
CA ALA A 290 -2.77 -1.46 16.68
C ALA A 290 -3.45 -0.10 16.50
N CYS A 291 -3.80 0.23 15.26
CA CYS A 291 -4.47 1.49 14.92
C CYS A 291 -6.00 1.39 14.96
N GLY A 292 -6.55 0.19 14.80
CA GLY A 292 -7.99 -0.02 14.66
C GLY A 292 -8.81 0.42 15.87
N GLY A 293 -9.95 1.06 15.62
CA GLY A 293 -10.87 1.52 16.65
C GLY A 293 -11.79 2.65 16.18
N PRO A 294 -12.82 3.00 16.96
CA PRO A 294 -13.74 4.08 16.60
C PRO A 294 -13.05 5.46 16.61
N ILE A 295 -13.53 6.33 15.72
CA ILE A 295 -13.12 7.73 15.59
C ILE A 295 -14.29 8.61 16.04
N ASP A 296 -14.42 8.77 17.35
CA ASP A 296 -15.55 9.49 17.97
C ASP A 296 -15.36 11.02 17.93
N ASP A 297 -14.11 11.48 17.98
CA ASP A 297 -13.76 12.90 18.06
C ASP A 297 -12.51 13.25 17.24
N LEU A 298 -12.15 14.53 17.26
CA LEU A 298 -10.98 15.03 16.53
C LEU A 298 -9.66 14.46 17.07
N THR A 299 -9.58 14.13 18.36
CA THR A 299 -8.40 13.50 18.97
C THR A 299 -8.22 12.09 18.43
N GLY A 300 -9.29 11.29 18.37
CA GLY A 300 -9.32 9.97 17.76
C GLY A 300 -8.92 10.01 16.28
N LEU A 301 -9.39 11.02 15.53
CA LEU A 301 -9.01 11.19 14.12
C LEU A 301 -7.50 11.42 13.98
N VAL A 302 -6.94 12.35 14.74
CA VAL A 302 -5.50 12.66 14.69
C VAL A 302 -4.65 11.46 15.13
N ALA A 303 -5.08 10.73 16.15
CA ALA A 303 -4.42 9.50 16.59
C ALA A 303 -4.42 8.43 15.49
N CYS A 304 -5.56 8.25 14.81
CA CYS A 304 -5.68 7.33 13.67
C CYS A 304 -4.72 7.71 12.54
N LEU A 305 -4.73 8.98 12.11
CA LEU A 305 -3.86 9.49 11.05
C LEU A 305 -2.38 9.26 11.38
N GLY A 306 -1.97 9.53 12.62
CA GLY A 306 -0.62 9.28 13.10
C GLY A 306 -0.26 7.80 13.04
N CYS A 307 -1.11 6.93 13.58
CA CYS A 307 -0.86 5.50 13.65
C CYS A 307 -0.78 4.85 12.26
N VAL A 308 -1.73 5.15 11.36
CA VAL A 308 -1.72 4.60 10.00
C VAL A 308 -0.54 5.14 9.19
N THR A 309 -0.19 6.43 9.34
CA THR A 309 1.03 6.98 8.73
C THR A 309 2.28 6.25 9.23
N GLU A 310 2.33 5.92 10.53
CA GLU A 310 3.43 5.16 11.09
C GLU A 310 3.55 3.78 10.44
N PHE A 311 2.45 3.03 10.40
CA PHE A 311 2.36 1.72 9.74
C PHE A 311 2.86 1.78 8.29
N GLU A 312 2.25 2.62 7.46
CA GLU A 312 2.51 2.66 6.01
C GLU A 312 3.96 3.06 5.71
N SER A 313 4.49 4.03 6.47
CA SER A 313 5.90 4.45 6.33
C SER A 313 6.89 3.39 6.77
N ASP A 314 6.62 2.66 7.87
CA ASP A 314 7.52 1.62 8.37
C ASP A 314 7.56 0.43 7.41
N CYS A 315 6.42 0.07 6.81
CA CYS A 315 6.38 -0.99 5.80
C CYS A 315 7.14 -0.62 4.53
N ALA A 316 6.91 0.57 3.97
CA ALA A 316 7.62 1.01 2.77
C ALA A 316 9.13 1.16 3.00
N ASP A 317 9.53 1.57 4.20
CA ASP A 317 10.93 1.78 4.57
C ASP A 317 11.66 0.46 4.88
N ARG A 318 11.04 -0.48 5.62
CA ARG A 318 11.65 -1.79 5.93
C ARG A 318 11.94 -2.61 4.67
N LEU A 319 11.07 -2.51 3.67
CA LEU A 319 11.28 -3.14 2.35
C LEU A 319 12.63 -2.78 1.72
N ALA A 320 13.12 -1.57 1.95
CA ALA A 320 14.29 -1.06 1.24
C ALA A 320 15.63 -1.53 1.85
N VAL A 321 15.59 -2.29 2.94
CA VAL A 321 16.77 -2.71 3.72
C VAL A 321 16.78 -4.20 4.13
N PRO A 322 16.41 -5.13 3.23
CA PRO A 322 16.13 -6.51 3.59
C PRO A 322 17.34 -7.27 4.18
N LEU A 323 18.57 -6.84 3.83
CA LEU A 323 19.79 -7.43 4.40
C LEU A 323 19.96 -7.20 5.91
N VAL A 324 19.47 -6.07 6.44
CA VAL A 324 19.69 -5.68 7.85
C VAL A 324 18.41 -5.72 8.68
N ALA A 325 17.25 -5.89 8.04
CA ALA A 325 15.97 -6.09 8.71
C ALA A 325 15.02 -6.87 7.81
N ALA A 326 14.38 -7.89 8.37
CA ALA A 326 13.33 -8.62 7.68
C ALA A 326 12.11 -7.73 7.40
N TYR A 327 11.38 -8.04 6.32
CA TYR A 327 10.09 -7.41 6.07
C TYR A 327 9.09 -7.83 7.17
N PRO A 328 8.40 -6.92 7.86
CA PRO A 328 7.55 -7.27 8.99
C PRO A 328 6.31 -8.03 8.53
N ALA A 329 5.90 -9.04 9.29
CA ALA A 329 4.70 -9.82 8.97
C ALA A 329 3.43 -8.95 9.06
N GLU A 330 3.44 -7.92 9.90
CA GLU A 330 2.35 -6.96 10.04
C GLU A 330 2.13 -6.13 8.76
N CYS A 331 3.16 -5.98 7.92
CA CYS A 331 3.05 -5.26 6.66
C CYS A 331 2.31 -6.05 5.57
N ASN A 332 2.36 -7.37 5.64
CA ASN A 332 1.55 -8.25 4.80
C ASN A 332 1.03 -9.41 5.65
N PRO A 333 0.06 -9.14 6.53
CA PRO A 333 -0.48 -10.15 7.41
C PRO A 333 -1.13 -11.24 6.55
N PRO A 334 -1.07 -12.51 6.96
CA PRO A 334 -1.72 -13.58 6.23
C PRO A 334 -3.18 -13.20 5.98
N SER A 335 -3.67 -13.42 4.76
CA SER A 335 -5.06 -13.12 4.41
C SER A 335 -5.99 -13.75 5.44
N PRO A 336 -7.05 -13.03 5.88
CA PRO A 336 -8.00 -13.58 6.83
C PRO A 336 -8.51 -14.93 6.32
N THR A 337 -8.47 -15.97 7.16
CA THR A 337 -9.12 -17.25 6.85
C THR A 337 -10.62 -17.11 7.08
N CYS A 338 -11.46 -17.64 6.20
CA CYS A 338 -12.90 -17.67 6.42
C CYS A 338 -13.21 -18.42 7.72
N HIS A 339 -14.07 -17.84 8.56
CA HIS A 339 -14.67 -18.53 9.70
C HIS A 339 -16.14 -18.14 9.87
N ALA A 340 -16.85 -18.87 10.73
CA ALA A 340 -18.25 -18.60 11.06
C ALA A 340 -18.43 -17.15 11.54
N GLY A 341 -19.29 -16.37 10.89
CA GLY A 341 -19.68 -15.03 11.34
C GLY A 341 -18.78 -13.87 10.89
N VAL A 342 -17.89 -14.06 9.90
CA VAL A 342 -17.09 -12.96 9.34
C VAL A 342 -17.98 -12.06 8.48
N THR A 343 -18.29 -10.87 9.00
CA THR A 343 -18.73 -9.72 8.20
C THR A 343 -17.51 -8.93 7.73
N CYS A 344 -17.58 -8.32 6.55
CA CYS A 344 -16.51 -7.50 6.01
C CYS A 344 -16.90 -6.03 5.93
N ALA A 345 -15.93 -5.13 5.98
CA ALA A 345 -16.11 -3.71 5.70
C ALA A 345 -15.49 -3.30 4.35
N SER A 346 -14.61 -4.11 3.80
CA SER A 346 -13.98 -3.93 2.49
C SER A 346 -13.46 -5.25 1.95
N ASP A 347 -13.10 -5.29 0.66
CA ASP A 347 -12.48 -6.48 0.04
C ASP A 347 -11.20 -6.93 0.76
N ALA A 348 -10.52 -6.03 1.47
CA ALA A 348 -9.31 -6.35 2.22
C ALA A 348 -9.54 -7.22 3.47
N ASP A 349 -10.79 -7.25 3.97
CA ASP A 349 -11.17 -8.11 5.11
C ASP A 349 -11.44 -9.55 4.68
N CYS A 350 -11.38 -9.81 3.37
CA CYS A 350 -11.73 -11.08 2.79
C CYS A 350 -10.50 -11.91 2.40
N PRO A 351 -10.62 -13.25 2.41
CA PRO A 351 -9.57 -14.11 1.89
C PRO A 351 -9.29 -13.79 0.42
N ASP A 352 -8.08 -14.13 -0.04
CA ASP A 352 -7.70 -13.93 -1.44
C ASP A 352 -8.71 -14.60 -2.39
N GLY A 353 -9.15 -13.85 -3.39
CA GLY A 353 -10.18 -14.27 -4.36
C GLY A 353 -11.62 -14.04 -3.91
N TYR A 354 -11.83 -13.50 -2.70
CA TYR A 354 -13.13 -13.08 -2.21
C TYR A 354 -13.29 -11.55 -2.31
N THR A 355 -14.53 -11.12 -2.44
CA THR A 355 -14.93 -9.70 -2.49
C THR A 355 -15.98 -9.45 -1.42
N CYS A 356 -15.89 -8.30 -0.76
CA CYS A 356 -16.82 -7.87 0.25
C CYS A 356 -18.08 -7.32 -0.39
N ARG A 357 -19.19 -8.05 -0.27
CA ARG A 357 -20.45 -7.72 -0.94
C ARG A 357 -21.55 -7.48 0.08
N ASP A 358 -22.34 -6.44 -0.18
CA ASP A 358 -23.62 -6.22 0.48
C ASP A 358 -24.65 -7.22 -0.05
N ASN A 359 -25.41 -7.78 0.87
CA ASN A 359 -26.49 -8.71 0.56
C ASN A 359 -27.84 -8.24 1.12
N GLY A 360 -28.03 -6.93 1.28
CA GLY A 360 -29.23 -6.33 1.84
C GLY A 360 -29.21 -6.33 3.37
N GLY A 361 -29.66 -5.24 3.98
CA GLY A 361 -29.68 -5.08 5.44
C GLY A 361 -28.38 -4.52 6.05
N ASN A 362 -27.55 -3.80 5.28
CA ASN A 362 -26.33 -3.12 5.73
C ASN A 362 -25.21 -4.02 6.27
N THR A 363 -25.33 -5.34 6.13
CA THR A 363 -24.30 -6.30 6.56
C THR A 363 -23.62 -6.89 5.33
N ARG A 364 -22.28 -6.78 5.26
CA ARG A 364 -21.50 -7.24 4.11
C ARG A 364 -20.70 -8.50 4.45
N TYR A 365 -20.53 -9.38 3.47
CA TYR A 365 -19.85 -10.66 3.62
C TYR A 365 -18.82 -10.91 2.52
N CYS A 366 -17.83 -11.74 2.82
CA CYS A 366 -16.83 -12.18 1.86
C CYS A 366 -17.40 -13.24 0.92
N VAL A 367 -17.47 -12.90 -0.36
CA VAL A 367 -18.02 -13.73 -1.44
C VAL A 367 -16.95 -13.97 -2.50
N GLY A 368 -16.61 -15.23 -2.68
CA GLY A 368 -15.60 -15.74 -3.58
C GLY A 368 -16.13 -16.17 -4.95
N PRO A 369 -15.33 -16.92 -5.71
CA PRO A 369 -15.68 -17.36 -7.06
C PRO A 369 -16.85 -18.35 -7.05
N ALA A 370 -17.38 -18.62 -8.25
CA ALA A 370 -18.38 -19.66 -8.43
C ALA A 370 -17.84 -21.03 -8.07
N CYS A 371 -18.70 -21.87 -7.51
CA CYS A 371 -18.32 -23.17 -6.97
C CYS A 371 -19.41 -24.22 -7.22
N THR A 372 -19.01 -25.48 -7.23
CA THR A 372 -19.92 -26.63 -7.25
C THR A 372 -20.04 -27.26 -5.86
N ASP A 373 -18.92 -27.35 -5.16
CA ASP A 373 -18.74 -27.97 -3.84
C ASP A 373 -17.77 -27.18 -2.96
N ASP A 374 -17.69 -27.54 -1.68
CA ASP A 374 -16.89 -26.85 -0.68
C ASP A 374 -15.37 -26.98 -0.93
N ALA A 375 -14.92 -28.04 -1.60
CA ALA A 375 -13.51 -28.25 -1.89
C ALA A 375 -12.97 -27.25 -2.93
N ALA A 376 -13.85 -26.67 -3.75
CA ALA A 376 -13.52 -25.58 -4.65
C ALA A 376 -13.26 -24.23 -3.95
N CYS A 377 -13.59 -24.13 -2.64
CA CYS A 377 -13.48 -22.88 -1.89
C CYS A 377 -12.19 -22.80 -1.07
N SER A 378 -11.40 -21.75 -1.28
CA SER A 378 -10.19 -21.49 -0.49
C SER A 378 -10.54 -20.98 0.92
N GLY A 379 -9.62 -21.21 1.87
CA GLY A 379 -9.65 -20.55 3.19
C GLY A 379 -10.79 -20.95 4.13
N ALA A 380 -11.38 -22.15 3.98
CA ALA A 380 -12.58 -22.63 4.70
C ALA A 380 -13.91 -21.96 4.30
N GLY A 381 -13.98 -21.42 3.08
CA GLY A 381 -15.26 -21.05 2.47
C GLY A 381 -16.14 -22.29 2.23
N VAL A 382 -17.45 -22.07 2.23
CA VAL A 382 -18.48 -23.07 1.96
C VAL A 382 -19.19 -22.67 0.67
N CYS A 383 -19.44 -23.63 -0.20
CA CYS A 383 -20.09 -23.39 -1.47
C CYS A 383 -21.60 -23.25 -1.28
N ARG A 384 -22.11 -22.03 -1.40
CA ARG A 384 -23.50 -21.69 -1.08
C ARG A 384 -24.18 -20.91 -2.18
N GLN A 385 -25.49 -21.06 -2.28
CA GLN A 385 -26.26 -20.28 -3.24
C GLN A 385 -26.28 -18.80 -2.79
N TYR A 386 -25.95 -17.90 -3.72
CA TYR A 386 -25.90 -16.47 -3.43
C TYR A 386 -27.28 -15.84 -3.65
N CYS A 387 -27.85 -15.25 -2.61
CA CYS A 387 -29.10 -14.51 -2.74
C CYS A 387 -28.89 -13.18 -3.44
N THR A 388 -29.84 -12.81 -4.27
CA THR A 388 -29.93 -11.49 -4.91
C THR A 388 -31.37 -11.00 -4.83
N PHE A 389 -31.60 -9.70 -5.03
CA PHE A 389 -32.95 -9.15 -5.16
C PHE A 389 -33.75 -9.74 -6.34
N ALA A 390 -33.08 -10.41 -7.29
CA ALA A 390 -33.72 -11.15 -8.38
C ALA A 390 -34.01 -12.62 -8.06
N GLY A 391 -33.69 -13.09 -6.84
CA GLY A 391 -33.84 -14.47 -6.39
C GLY A 391 -32.50 -15.19 -6.21
N CYS A 392 -32.54 -16.53 -6.26
CA CYS A 392 -31.37 -17.38 -6.05
C CYS A 392 -30.41 -17.31 -7.25
N GLY A 393 -29.21 -16.77 -7.04
CA GLY A 393 -28.14 -16.69 -8.04
C GLY A 393 -27.29 -17.96 -8.13
N ALA A 394 -26.13 -17.83 -8.78
CA ALA A 394 -25.15 -18.91 -8.85
C ALA A 394 -24.61 -19.29 -7.45
N ARG A 395 -24.10 -20.52 -7.32
CA ARG A 395 -23.36 -20.96 -6.13
C ARG A 395 -22.00 -20.28 -6.11
N LEU A 396 -21.68 -19.60 -5.02
CA LEU A 396 -20.44 -18.88 -4.79
C LEU A 396 -19.81 -19.37 -3.48
N CYS A 397 -18.48 -19.35 -3.41
CA CYS A 397 -17.79 -19.58 -2.16
C CYS A 397 -18.10 -18.46 -1.17
N GLN A 398 -18.51 -18.80 0.05
CA GLN A 398 -18.86 -17.82 1.09
C GLN A 398 -18.22 -18.25 2.41
N CYS A 399 -17.75 -17.29 3.22
CA CYS A 399 -17.30 -17.63 4.57
C CYS A 399 -18.47 -18.21 5.38
N ALA A 400 -18.19 -19.18 6.27
CA ALA A 400 -19.22 -19.81 7.08
C ALA A 400 -20.05 -18.77 7.86
N GLY A 401 -21.36 -18.98 7.99
CA GLY A 401 -22.26 -18.07 8.72
C GLY A 401 -23.36 -17.42 7.87
N PHE A 402 -23.27 -17.45 6.55
CA PHE A 402 -24.36 -17.01 5.66
C PHE A 402 -24.37 -17.77 4.33
N GLY A 403 -25.56 -17.90 3.72
CA GLY A 403 -25.80 -18.52 2.41
C GLY A 403 -26.63 -19.80 2.46
N CYS A 404 -27.37 -20.10 1.39
CA CYS A 404 -28.31 -21.22 1.42
C CYS A 404 -27.54 -22.56 1.40
N SER A 405 -27.75 -23.41 2.41
CA SER A 405 -27.03 -24.69 2.59
C SER A 405 -27.53 -25.84 1.72
N GLY A 406 -28.64 -25.68 0.99
CA GLY A 406 -29.24 -26.80 0.26
C GLY A 406 -30.23 -26.37 -0.83
N PRO A 407 -30.68 -27.33 -1.65
CA PRO A 407 -31.60 -27.10 -2.77
C PRO A 407 -33.02 -26.69 -2.30
N ASP A 408 -33.37 -27.01 -1.06
CA ASP A 408 -34.69 -26.76 -0.47
C ASP A 408 -34.76 -25.38 0.19
N GLN A 409 -34.07 -24.38 -0.37
CA GLN A 409 -33.96 -23.05 0.23
C GLN A 409 -34.26 -21.97 -0.81
N VAL A 410 -34.98 -20.94 -0.37
CA VAL A 410 -35.40 -19.82 -1.20
C VAL A 410 -34.93 -18.50 -0.59
N CYS A 411 -34.50 -17.58 -1.45
CA CYS A 411 -34.18 -16.22 -1.05
C CYS A 411 -35.47 -15.40 -0.93
N VAL A 412 -35.74 -14.88 0.27
CA VAL A 412 -36.90 -14.04 0.56
C VAL A 412 -36.41 -12.65 0.97
N ASP A 413 -37.12 -11.60 0.53
CA ASP A 413 -36.87 -10.22 0.93
C ASP A 413 -37.91 -9.78 1.97
N ASP A 414 -37.54 -9.87 3.26
CA ASP A 414 -38.36 -9.47 4.42
C ASP A 414 -37.75 -8.24 5.12
N GLY A 415 -37.29 -7.25 4.34
CA GLY A 415 -36.50 -6.11 4.87
C GLY A 415 -34.98 -6.37 4.86
N GLY A 416 -34.55 -7.31 4.02
CA GLY A 416 -33.20 -7.85 3.86
C GLY A 416 -33.25 -9.23 3.21
N LEU A 417 -32.25 -9.62 2.42
CA LEU A 417 -32.26 -10.92 1.75
C LEU A 417 -31.90 -12.02 2.76
N ALA A 418 -32.82 -12.96 2.99
CA ALA A 418 -32.63 -14.10 3.88
C ALA A 418 -32.88 -15.44 3.16
N CYS A 419 -32.03 -16.43 3.41
CA CYS A 419 -32.30 -17.82 3.02
C CYS A 419 -33.35 -18.42 3.96
N ARG A 420 -34.49 -18.84 3.42
CA ARG A 420 -35.52 -19.59 4.14
C ARG A 420 -35.53 -21.03 3.65
N LYS A 421 -35.61 -21.99 4.56
CA LYS A 421 -35.83 -23.39 4.21
C LYS A 421 -37.28 -23.59 3.83
N LEU A 422 -37.52 -24.25 2.70
CA LEU A 422 -38.84 -24.73 2.31
C LEU A 422 -39.27 -25.83 3.26
N CYS A 423 -40.55 -25.86 3.60
CA CYS A 423 -41.11 -26.83 4.53
C CYS A 423 -42.49 -27.25 4.08
N THR A 424 -42.84 -28.50 4.32
CA THR A 424 -44.20 -29.02 4.13
C THR A 424 -44.89 -29.26 5.47
N GLN A 425 -44.12 -29.25 6.56
CA GLN A 425 -44.56 -29.48 7.93
C GLN A 425 -43.54 -28.86 8.90
N ASP A 426 -43.94 -28.60 10.15
CA ASP A 426 -43.09 -27.95 11.15
C ASP A 426 -41.82 -28.74 11.48
N SER A 427 -41.86 -30.07 11.41
CA SER A 427 -40.68 -30.92 11.64
C SER A 427 -39.57 -30.74 10.59
N ASP A 428 -39.87 -30.10 9.46
CA ASP A 428 -38.85 -29.76 8.46
C ASP A 428 -38.03 -28.53 8.90
N CYS A 429 -38.53 -27.76 9.88
CA CYS A 429 -37.92 -26.56 10.44
C CYS A 429 -37.11 -26.89 11.71
N THR A 430 -35.80 -26.97 11.55
CA THR A 430 -34.84 -27.18 12.64
C THR A 430 -33.92 -25.98 12.80
N ASP A 431 -33.33 -25.82 13.97
CA ASP A 431 -32.26 -24.83 14.24
C ASP A 431 -31.16 -24.93 13.16
N PRO A 432 -30.63 -23.81 12.61
CA PRO A 432 -30.87 -22.39 12.94
C PRO A 432 -32.01 -21.68 12.18
N PHE A 433 -32.83 -22.40 11.41
CA PHE A 433 -33.67 -21.79 10.36
C PHE A 433 -35.11 -21.45 10.78
N GLY A 434 -35.51 -21.80 12.01
CA GLY A 434 -36.82 -21.53 12.58
C GLY A 434 -37.51 -22.79 13.13
N TYR A 435 -38.64 -22.60 13.82
CA TYR A 435 -39.37 -23.68 14.51
C TYR A 435 -40.76 -23.95 13.92
N VAL A 436 -41.25 -23.08 13.03
CA VAL A 436 -42.61 -23.15 12.49
C VAL A 436 -42.57 -23.01 10.98
N CYS A 437 -43.32 -23.89 10.30
CA CYS A 437 -43.56 -23.85 8.87
C CYS A 437 -44.81 -23.01 8.56
N VAL A 438 -44.64 -21.93 7.80
CA VAL A 438 -45.77 -21.07 7.40
C VAL A 438 -46.33 -21.52 6.07
N ASN A 439 -47.67 -21.66 6.01
CA ASN A 439 -48.46 -22.08 4.85
C ASN A 439 -48.23 -23.52 4.29
N PRO A 440 -48.14 -24.57 5.13
CA PRO A 440 -47.95 -25.96 4.65
C PRO A 440 -49.16 -26.54 3.90
N GLY A 441 -50.31 -25.86 3.91
CA GLY A 441 -51.57 -26.38 3.37
C GLY A 441 -51.84 -26.14 1.88
N PHE A 442 -50.99 -25.35 1.19
CA PHE A 442 -51.27 -24.91 -0.19
C PHE A 442 -50.09 -25.06 -1.18
N ALA A 443 -48.87 -25.39 -0.72
CA ALA A 443 -47.64 -25.73 -1.47
C ALA A 443 -46.50 -25.99 -0.46
N ASP A 444 -45.23 -26.07 -0.91
CA ASP A 444 -44.06 -25.91 -0.04
C ASP A 444 -44.12 -24.53 0.64
N GLY A 445 -44.21 -24.51 1.97
CA GLY A 445 -44.16 -23.34 2.85
C GLY A 445 -42.73 -22.90 3.18
N ILE A 446 -42.58 -21.93 4.11
CA ILE A 446 -41.26 -21.44 4.56
C ILE A 446 -41.09 -21.54 6.08
N CYS A 447 -39.92 -21.96 6.53
CA CYS A 447 -39.55 -21.94 7.95
C CYS A 447 -39.29 -20.51 8.42
N ILE A 448 -39.98 -20.07 9.48
CA ILE A 448 -39.73 -18.77 10.12
C ILE A 448 -39.22 -18.94 11.56
N GLY A 449 -38.30 -18.06 11.94
CA GLY A 449 -37.80 -17.95 13.31
C GLY A 449 -38.71 -17.05 14.13
N SER A 450 -39.85 -17.57 14.59
CA SER A 450 -40.61 -16.97 15.68
C SER A 450 -40.37 -17.78 16.95
N THR A 451 -39.99 -17.10 18.04
CA THR A 451 -40.48 -17.54 19.36
C THR A 451 -42.01 -17.50 19.26
N PRO A 452 -42.74 -18.58 19.61
CA PRO A 452 -44.19 -18.58 19.46
C PRO A 452 -44.75 -17.37 20.21
N CYS A 453 -45.51 -16.53 19.50
CA CYS A 453 -46.37 -15.55 20.15
C CYS A 453 -47.35 -16.35 21.03
N GLU A 454 -47.38 -16.08 22.33
CA GLU A 454 -48.50 -16.51 23.20
C GLU A 454 -49.80 -15.81 22.82
#